data_AF-A0A2Z3KDM5-F1
#
_entry.id   AF-A0A2Z3KDM5-F1
#
_cell.length_a   1.000
_cell.length_b   1.000
_cell.length_c   1.000
_cell.angle_alpha   90.00
_cell.angle_beta   90.00
_cell.angle_gamma   90.00
#
_symmetry.space_group_name_H-M   'P 1'
#
loop_
_entity.id
_entity.type
_entity.pdbx_description
1 polymer ?
#
loop_
_entity_poly.entity_id
_entity_poly.type
_entity_poly.pdbx_seq_one_letter_code
_entity_poly.pdbx_strand_id
1 'polypeptide(L)'
;MGCTTCGQGNSQGSSSNSGCCDLRAMDVVTPLNDIRNGDENFCFSEITDKICENLKNDEGINPSATHSNSDCDDLSSLNDLATGSLHNALMTLNLCDVDAYKCWLDSLLSWQWNVDKALICAICGLWDVVHCLDGKTRNSVRVVNLWEGSKNVFDTPTMPVSQSLNDFDYLDLHFRFGTERVVGRVSLEGGISNFATITMMDKVAGNSGYGIDAGAIVAKEVGVQYPNDKNVKLDHFIWSLTGMSGGSLDTVSPAVFLALSSTAKTKNYSDTQDVAADRPHTIDKIEGIISRDTGSCIGG
;
A
#
# COMPACT_ATOMS: atom_id res chain seq x y z
N MET A 1 -34.71 3.78 -4.87
CA MET A 1 -35.94 4.13 -4.15
C MET A 1 -37.10 3.40 -4.80
N GLY A 2 -37.46 2.23 -4.28
CA GLY A 2 -38.60 1.46 -4.79
C GLY A 2 -39.90 2.02 -4.22
N CYS A 3 -40.94 2.10 -5.05
CA CYS A 3 -42.32 2.30 -4.62
C CYS A 3 -42.65 1.26 -3.54
N THR A 4 -42.51 1.65 -2.28
CA THR A 4 -42.90 0.87 -1.13
C THR A 4 -44.01 1.64 -0.45
N THR A 5 -45.09 0.90 -0.19
CA THR A 5 -46.34 1.25 0.50
C THR A 5 -47.40 2.03 -0.29
N CYS A 6 -48.12 1.32 -1.15
CA CYS A 6 -49.57 1.47 -1.22
C CYS A 6 -50.19 0.32 -0.41
N GLY A 7 -50.60 0.57 0.83
CA GLY A 7 -51.22 -0.45 1.66
C GLY A 7 -51.54 -0.07 3.12
N GLN A 8 -52.79 0.38 3.32
CA GLN A 8 -53.65 0.18 4.49
C GLN A 8 -53.38 0.90 5.83
N GLY A 9 -54.33 1.77 6.22
CA GLY A 9 -54.56 2.23 7.58
C GLY A 9 -55.80 3.13 7.68
N ASN A 10 -56.89 2.59 8.23
CA ASN A 10 -58.25 3.17 8.37
C ASN A 10 -58.32 4.57 9.03
N SER A 11 -59.06 5.51 8.42
CA SER A 11 -60.15 6.26 9.08
C SER A 11 -60.86 7.25 8.13
N GLN A 12 -62.14 6.95 7.87
CA GLN A 12 -63.28 7.86 7.64
C GLN A 12 -63.15 9.10 6.72
N GLY A 13 -63.91 9.06 5.62
CA GLY A 13 -64.68 10.23 5.18
C GLY A 13 -64.38 10.79 3.79
N SER A 14 -65.22 10.40 2.83
CA SER A 14 -65.61 11.17 1.63
C SER A 14 -64.57 11.60 0.57
N SER A 15 -65.04 11.42 -0.67
CA SER A 15 -64.55 11.93 -1.95
C SER A 15 -63.51 11.09 -2.69
N SER A 16 -64.01 10.57 -3.81
CA SER A 16 -63.33 9.93 -4.91
C SER A 16 -62.21 10.81 -5.50
N ASN A 17 -60.96 10.40 -5.30
CA ASN A 17 -59.87 10.55 -6.27
C ASN A 17 -58.75 9.57 -5.91
N SER A 18 -58.69 8.46 -6.63
CA SER A 18 -57.67 7.42 -6.50
C SER A 18 -56.36 7.87 -7.14
N GLY A 19 -55.54 8.64 -6.42
CA GLY A 19 -54.18 8.98 -6.82
C GLY A 19 -53.16 8.02 -6.20
N CYS A 20 -52.96 6.85 -6.79
CA CYS A 20 -51.72 6.10 -6.54
C CYS A 20 -50.58 6.87 -7.20
N CYS A 21 -49.62 7.35 -6.39
CA CYS A 21 -48.38 8.00 -6.81
C CYS A 21 -48.57 9.35 -7.53
N ASP A 22 -48.46 10.45 -6.78
CA ASP A 22 -48.25 11.78 -7.35
C ASP A 22 -46.82 11.85 -7.90
N LEU A 23 -46.63 11.35 -9.13
CA LEU A 23 -45.34 11.35 -9.81
C LEU A 23 -44.94 12.80 -10.06
N ARG A 24 -43.76 13.19 -9.59
CA ARG A 24 -43.19 14.52 -9.82
C ARG A 24 -42.14 14.44 -10.91
N ALA A 25 -42.06 15.50 -11.71
CA ALA A 25 -40.98 15.66 -12.66
C ALA A 25 -39.64 15.72 -11.91
N MET A 26 -38.65 15.02 -12.44
CA MET A 26 -37.27 15.05 -11.96
C MET A 26 -36.53 16.25 -12.55
N ASP A 27 -35.55 16.76 -11.81
CA ASP A 27 -34.67 17.81 -12.31
C ASP A 27 -33.72 17.25 -13.37
N VAL A 28 -33.73 17.89 -14.53
CA VAL A 28 -32.83 17.59 -15.67
C VAL A 28 -31.95 18.78 -16.04
N VAL A 29 -32.19 19.95 -15.42
CA VAL A 29 -31.49 21.20 -15.77
C VAL A 29 -30.17 21.26 -15.03
N THR A 30 -30.17 20.96 -13.73
CA THR A 30 -28.95 20.90 -12.92
C THR A 30 -27.94 19.91 -13.49
N PRO A 31 -28.26 18.61 -13.69
CA PRO A 31 -27.28 17.65 -14.20
C PRO A 31 -26.80 17.98 -15.62
N LEU A 32 -27.65 18.57 -16.48
CA LEU A 32 -27.21 19.04 -17.80
C LEU A 32 -26.22 20.20 -17.70
N ASN A 33 -26.44 21.15 -16.79
CA ASN A 33 -25.54 22.28 -16.59
C ASN A 33 -24.21 21.84 -15.97
N ASP A 34 -24.23 20.84 -15.10
CA ASP A 34 -23.03 20.26 -14.51
C ASP A 34 -22.17 19.63 -15.61
N ILE A 35 -22.76 18.78 -16.47
CA ILE A 35 -22.06 18.17 -17.63
C ILE A 35 -21.57 19.24 -18.62
N ARG A 36 -22.34 20.32 -18.83
CA ARG A 36 -21.92 21.43 -19.71
C ARG A 36 -20.66 22.11 -19.21
N ASN A 37 -20.45 22.12 -17.90
CA ASN A 37 -19.25 22.66 -17.28
C ASN A 37 -18.96 24.10 -17.75
N GLY A 38 -20.02 24.92 -17.79
CA GLY A 38 -19.96 26.33 -18.21
C GLY A 38 -20.03 26.58 -19.73
N ASP A 39 -20.06 25.56 -20.58
CA ASP A 39 -20.27 25.73 -22.02
C ASP A 39 -21.78 25.70 -22.38
N GLU A 40 -22.37 26.88 -22.56
CA GLU A 40 -23.78 27.02 -22.95
C GLU A 40 -24.09 26.42 -24.34
N ASN A 41 -23.08 26.24 -25.19
CA ASN A 41 -23.25 25.65 -26.52
C ASN A 41 -23.12 24.12 -26.52
N PHE A 42 -22.71 23.53 -25.41
CA PHE A 42 -22.59 22.09 -25.30
C PHE A 42 -23.98 21.44 -25.26
N CYS A 43 -24.19 20.55 -26.23
CA CYS A 43 -25.39 19.74 -26.37
C CYS A 43 -25.00 18.27 -26.26
N PHE A 44 -25.42 17.64 -25.16
CA PHE A 44 -25.18 16.22 -24.96
C PHE A 44 -26.12 15.39 -25.85
N SER A 45 -25.56 14.68 -26.82
CA SER A 45 -26.31 13.73 -27.66
C SER A 45 -25.79 12.30 -27.53
N GLU A 46 -24.47 12.14 -27.50
CA GLU A 46 -23.82 10.84 -27.42
C GLU A 46 -22.43 10.93 -26.79
N ILE A 47 -21.96 9.80 -26.26
CA ILE A 47 -20.56 9.63 -25.88
C ILE A 47 -19.71 9.44 -27.13
N THR A 48 -19.07 10.51 -27.58
CA THR A 48 -18.11 10.51 -28.69
C THR A 48 -16.75 9.93 -28.27
N ASP A 49 -15.89 9.64 -29.24
CA ASP A 49 -14.54 9.16 -28.94
C ASP A 49 -13.71 10.20 -28.18
N LYS A 50 -13.93 11.50 -28.44
CA LYS A 50 -13.30 12.59 -27.67
C LYS A 50 -13.72 12.56 -26.21
N ILE A 51 -15.03 12.42 -25.96
CA ILE A 51 -15.58 12.29 -24.59
C ILE A 51 -14.98 11.04 -23.92
N CYS A 52 -14.87 9.94 -24.65
CA CYS A 52 -14.28 8.70 -24.14
C CYS A 52 -12.80 8.87 -23.75
N GLU A 53 -12.00 9.56 -24.55
CA GLU A 53 -10.60 9.84 -24.22
C GLU A 53 -10.46 10.76 -22.99
N ASN A 54 -11.33 11.78 -22.86
CA ASN A 54 -11.36 12.62 -21.67
C ASN A 54 -11.69 11.81 -20.40
N LEU A 55 -12.70 10.94 -20.48
CA LEU A 55 -13.07 10.03 -19.38
C LEU A 55 -11.95 9.03 -19.06
N LYS A 56 -11.19 8.54 -20.05
CA LYS A 56 -10.02 7.70 -19.72
C LYS A 56 -8.95 8.45 -18.92
N ASN A 57 -8.91 9.77 -19.04
CA ASN A 57 -7.94 10.64 -18.37
C ASN A 57 -8.47 11.29 -17.09
N ASP A 58 -9.67 10.93 -16.61
CA ASP A 58 -10.35 11.55 -15.46
C ASP A 58 -10.57 13.08 -15.64
N GLU A 59 -10.86 13.50 -16.88
CA GLU A 59 -11.14 14.91 -17.22
C GLU A 59 -12.64 15.21 -17.36
N GLY A 60 -13.50 14.19 -17.20
CA GLY A 60 -14.94 14.30 -17.35
C GLY A 60 -15.42 14.29 -18.81
N ILE A 61 -16.72 14.54 -18.99
CA ILE A 61 -17.42 14.50 -20.29
C ILE A 61 -17.07 15.72 -21.14
N ASN A 62 -17.08 16.92 -20.54
CA ASN A 62 -16.80 18.17 -21.25
C ASN A 62 -15.79 19.05 -20.50
N PRO A 63 -14.50 18.65 -20.46
CA PRO A 63 -13.45 19.49 -19.90
C PRO A 63 -13.32 20.80 -20.70
N SER A 64 -13.13 21.89 -19.96
CA SER A 64 -12.79 23.20 -20.51
C SER A 64 -11.37 23.59 -20.08
N ALA A 65 -10.82 24.62 -20.72
CA ALA A 65 -9.48 25.12 -20.38
C ALA A 65 -9.37 25.70 -18.94
N THR A 66 -10.49 25.91 -18.25
CA THR A 66 -10.51 26.56 -16.92
C THR A 66 -11.20 25.73 -15.84
N HIS A 67 -11.99 24.74 -16.23
CA HIS A 67 -12.79 23.89 -15.35
C HIS A 67 -12.89 22.50 -15.98
N SER A 68 -12.68 21.45 -15.19
CA SER A 68 -12.92 20.06 -15.56
C SER A 68 -13.52 19.39 -14.33
N ASN A 69 -14.62 18.67 -14.54
CA ASN A 69 -15.23 17.85 -13.51
C ASN A 69 -14.51 16.51 -13.45
N SER A 70 -14.52 15.86 -12.29
CA SER A 70 -14.07 14.48 -12.22
C SER A 70 -15.01 13.57 -13.01
N ASP A 71 -14.53 12.39 -13.41
CA ASP A 71 -15.40 11.38 -14.02
C ASP A 71 -16.58 11.03 -13.11
N CYS A 72 -16.36 11.03 -11.80
CA CYS A 72 -17.40 10.67 -10.84
C CYS A 72 -18.56 11.68 -10.86
N ASP A 73 -18.24 12.97 -10.90
CA ASP A 73 -19.23 14.05 -10.93
C ASP A 73 -20.03 14.02 -12.24
N ASP A 74 -19.34 13.86 -13.37
CA ASP A 74 -19.97 13.86 -14.69
C ASP A 74 -20.76 12.57 -14.97
N LEU A 75 -20.30 11.41 -14.49
CA LEU A 75 -21.05 10.16 -14.61
C LEU A 75 -22.29 10.14 -13.71
N SER A 76 -22.22 10.74 -12.51
CA SER A 76 -23.39 10.93 -11.64
C SER A 76 -24.41 11.83 -12.32
N SER A 77 -23.95 12.98 -12.84
CA SER A 77 -24.80 13.92 -13.56
C SER A 77 -25.41 13.30 -14.81
N LEU A 78 -24.64 12.50 -15.56
CA LEU A 78 -25.14 11.78 -16.74
C LEU A 78 -26.24 10.78 -16.38
N ASN A 79 -26.06 10.02 -15.30
CA ASN A 79 -27.07 9.08 -14.83
C ASN A 79 -28.37 9.80 -14.38
N ASP A 80 -28.24 10.92 -13.67
CA ASP A 80 -29.38 11.72 -13.23
C ASP A 80 -30.11 12.38 -14.41
N LEU A 81 -29.37 12.90 -15.39
CA LEU A 81 -29.92 13.44 -16.64
C LEU A 81 -30.66 12.37 -17.43
N ALA A 82 -30.07 11.19 -17.62
CA ALA A 82 -30.67 10.08 -18.35
C ALA A 82 -31.96 9.61 -17.66
N THR A 83 -31.88 9.33 -16.36
CA THR A 83 -33.01 8.84 -15.55
C THR A 83 -34.13 9.88 -15.48
N GLY A 84 -33.78 11.15 -15.22
CA GLY A 84 -34.74 12.24 -15.14
C GLY A 84 -35.44 12.50 -16.47
N SER A 85 -34.70 12.49 -17.58
CA SER A 85 -35.27 12.67 -18.93
C SER A 85 -36.25 11.55 -19.28
N LEU A 86 -35.89 10.30 -19.00
CA LEU A 86 -36.73 9.13 -19.29
C LEU A 86 -37.99 9.08 -18.41
N HIS A 87 -37.85 9.42 -17.12
CA HIS A 87 -38.97 9.50 -16.18
C HIS A 87 -39.95 10.60 -16.56
N ASN A 88 -39.45 11.81 -16.86
CA ASN A 88 -40.28 12.94 -17.28
C ASN A 88 -41.02 12.64 -18.58
N ALA A 89 -40.36 12.01 -19.55
CA ALA A 89 -40.99 11.57 -20.79
C ALA A 89 -42.10 10.53 -20.52
N LEU A 90 -41.82 9.53 -19.67
CA LEU A 90 -42.77 8.49 -19.29
C LEU A 90 -44.04 9.07 -18.64
N MET A 91 -43.91 10.10 -17.79
CA MET A 91 -45.06 10.75 -17.14
C MET A 91 -46.07 11.35 -18.12
N THR A 92 -45.60 11.83 -19.27
CA THR A 92 -46.44 12.46 -20.31
C THR A 92 -46.79 11.51 -21.46
N LEU A 93 -46.29 10.28 -21.43
CA LEU A 93 -46.40 9.31 -22.50
C LEU A 93 -47.84 8.79 -22.64
N ASN A 94 -48.40 8.87 -23.85
CA ASN A 94 -49.64 8.19 -24.16
C ASN A 94 -49.35 6.70 -24.44
N LEU A 95 -49.60 5.83 -23.47
CA LEU A 95 -49.35 4.39 -23.58
C LEU A 95 -50.21 3.69 -24.64
N CYS A 96 -51.31 4.31 -25.09
CA CYS A 96 -52.14 3.77 -26.17
C CYS A 96 -51.64 4.19 -27.57
N ASP A 97 -50.67 5.10 -27.65
CA ASP A 97 -49.99 5.47 -28.89
C ASP A 97 -48.72 4.62 -29.04
N VAL A 98 -48.81 3.62 -29.92
CA VAL A 98 -47.73 2.67 -30.18
C VAL A 98 -46.46 3.36 -30.69
N ASP A 99 -46.59 4.43 -31.47
CA ASP A 99 -45.42 5.11 -32.03
C ASP A 99 -44.76 6.02 -30.98
N ALA A 100 -45.54 6.69 -30.13
CA ALA A 100 -45.00 7.39 -28.97
C ALA A 100 -44.25 6.44 -28.02
N TYR A 101 -44.81 5.24 -27.77
CA TYR A 101 -44.17 4.23 -26.93
C TYR A 101 -42.85 3.71 -27.54
N LYS A 102 -42.80 3.48 -28.86
CA LYS A 102 -41.56 3.11 -29.56
C LYS A 102 -40.49 4.20 -29.45
N CYS A 103 -40.85 5.48 -29.64
CA CYS A 103 -39.90 6.59 -29.50
C CYS A 103 -39.33 6.69 -28.08
N TRP A 104 -40.16 6.45 -27.06
CA TRP A 104 -39.69 6.41 -25.67
C TRP A 104 -38.73 5.23 -25.43
N LEU A 105 -39.04 4.04 -25.95
CA LEU A 105 -38.14 2.88 -25.86
C LEU A 105 -36.80 3.11 -26.59
N ASP A 106 -36.82 3.75 -27.76
CA ASP A 106 -35.60 4.09 -28.50
C ASP A 106 -34.72 5.09 -27.72
N SER A 107 -35.38 6.06 -27.06
CA SER A 107 -34.70 7.01 -26.16
C SER A 107 -34.10 6.30 -24.95
N LEU A 108 -34.82 5.33 -24.36
CA LEU A 108 -34.33 4.52 -23.24
C LEU A 108 -33.06 3.75 -23.63
N LEU A 109 -33.07 3.09 -24.79
CA LEU A 109 -31.92 2.33 -25.27
C LEU A 109 -30.73 3.25 -25.57
N SER A 110 -30.98 4.42 -26.15
CA SER A 110 -29.94 5.41 -26.48
C SER A 110 -29.30 6.01 -25.22
N TRP A 111 -30.09 6.36 -24.21
CA TRP A 111 -29.59 6.84 -22.92
C TRP A 111 -28.80 5.76 -22.17
N GLN A 112 -29.31 4.53 -22.13
CA GLN A 112 -28.61 3.41 -21.52
C GLN A 112 -27.26 3.16 -22.20
N TRP A 113 -27.24 3.14 -23.53
CA TRP A 113 -26.01 2.98 -24.32
C TRP A 113 -24.97 4.06 -23.99
N ASN A 114 -25.40 5.31 -23.86
CA ASN A 114 -24.51 6.42 -23.51
C ASN A 114 -23.94 6.29 -22.09
N VAL A 115 -24.77 5.95 -21.09
CA VAL A 115 -24.29 5.72 -19.71
C VAL A 115 -23.29 4.57 -19.68
N ASP A 116 -23.60 3.45 -20.33
CA ASP A 116 -22.71 2.28 -20.38
C ASP A 116 -21.40 2.60 -21.10
N LYS A 117 -21.46 3.30 -22.23
CA LYS A 117 -20.25 3.71 -22.97
C LYS A 117 -19.36 4.62 -22.14
N ALA A 118 -19.93 5.60 -21.42
CA ALA A 118 -19.18 6.49 -20.55
C ALA A 118 -18.49 5.71 -19.40
N LEU A 119 -19.22 4.81 -18.74
CA LEU A 119 -18.68 3.94 -17.69
C LEU A 119 -17.54 3.07 -18.19
N ILE A 120 -17.69 2.45 -19.37
CA ILE A 120 -16.63 1.63 -19.97
C ILE A 120 -15.38 2.47 -20.23
N CYS A 121 -15.51 3.68 -20.76
CA CYS A 121 -14.38 4.57 -21.02
C CYS A 121 -13.60 4.90 -19.73
N ALA A 122 -14.29 5.34 -18.67
CA ALA A 122 -13.67 5.63 -17.37
C ALA A 122 -13.01 4.38 -16.75
N ILE A 123 -13.68 3.23 -16.80
CA ILE A 123 -13.14 1.96 -16.31
C ILE A 123 -11.88 1.54 -17.07
N CYS A 124 -11.85 1.71 -18.40
CA CYS A 124 -10.65 1.43 -19.20
C CYS A 124 -9.47 2.30 -18.77
N GLY A 125 -9.68 3.61 -18.57
CA GLY A 125 -8.63 4.51 -18.07
C GLY A 125 -8.10 4.09 -16.69
N LEU A 126 -9.01 3.75 -15.77
CA LEU A 126 -8.64 3.22 -14.45
C LEU A 126 -7.80 1.93 -14.56
N TRP A 127 -8.19 1.01 -15.44
CA TRP A 127 -7.44 -0.24 -15.65
C TRP A 127 -6.04 0.00 -16.21
N ASP A 128 -5.86 0.99 -17.08
CA ASP A 128 -4.54 1.36 -17.60
C ASP A 128 -3.64 1.87 -16.47
N VAL A 129 -4.18 2.68 -15.55
CA VAL A 129 -3.46 3.13 -14.34
C VAL A 129 -3.13 1.94 -13.43
N VAL A 130 -4.08 1.05 -13.18
CA VAL A 130 -3.85 -0.15 -12.35
C VAL A 130 -2.78 -1.05 -12.96
N HIS A 131 -2.81 -1.28 -14.27
CA HIS A 131 -1.78 -2.06 -14.95
C HIS A 131 -0.41 -1.39 -14.92
N CYS A 132 -0.36 -0.07 -15.06
CA CYS A 132 0.88 0.71 -14.87
C CYS A 132 1.44 0.52 -13.45
N LEU A 133 0.59 0.66 -12.43
CA LEU A 133 0.99 0.50 -11.03
C LEU A 133 1.42 -0.92 -10.69
N ASP A 134 0.71 -1.95 -11.17
CA ASP A 134 1.11 -3.35 -10.98
C ASP A 134 2.46 -3.64 -11.66
N GLY A 135 2.61 -3.20 -12.92
CA GLY A 135 3.87 -3.34 -13.66
C GLY A 135 5.05 -2.66 -12.95
N LYS A 136 4.83 -1.48 -12.37
CA LYS A 136 5.86 -0.77 -11.61
C LYS A 136 6.14 -1.39 -10.25
N THR A 137 5.11 -1.80 -9.50
CA THR A 137 5.27 -2.42 -8.17
C THR A 137 6.03 -3.74 -8.26
N ARG A 138 5.78 -4.54 -9.31
CA ARG A 138 6.57 -5.75 -9.58
C ARG A 138 8.05 -5.49 -9.85
N ASN A 139 8.37 -4.28 -10.30
CA ASN A 139 9.73 -3.86 -10.63
C ASN A 139 10.40 -2.98 -9.56
N SER A 140 9.64 -2.50 -8.56
CA SER A 140 10.11 -1.48 -7.61
C SER A 140 10.86 -2.05 -6.42
N VAL A 141 10.51 -3.26 -5.97
CA VAL A 141 11.22 -3.95 -4.88
C VAL A 141 11.58 -5.36 -5.30
N ARG A 142 12.86 -5.60 -5.55
CA ARG A 142 13.39 -6.93 -5.83
C ARG A 142 14.30 -7.37 -4.70
N VAL A 143 13.95 -8.48 -4.06
CA VAL A 143 14.80 -9.15 -3.05
C VAL A 143 15.55 -10.30 -3.71
N VAL A 144 16.86 -10.34 -3.53
CA VAL A 144 17.75 -11.36 -4.09
C VAL A 144 18.52 -12.02 -2.96
N ASN A 145 18.45 -13.35 -2.88
CA ASN A 145 19.30 -14.11 -1.95
C ASN A 145 20.77 -14.04 -2.42
N LEU A 146 21.60 -13.36 -1.65
CA LEU A 146 23.01 -13.12 -1.96
C LEU A 146 23.92 -14.16 -1.34
N TRP A 147 23.57 -14.63 -0.14
CA TRP A 147 24.30 -15.65 0.58
C TRP A 147 23.37 -16.37 1.56
N GLU A 148 23.58 -17.67 1.72
CA GLU A 148 22.87 -18.49 2.68
C GLU A 148 23.85 -19.50 3.30
N GLY A 149 23.74 -19.71 4.60
CA GLY A 149 24.62 -20.60 5.33
C GLY A 149 24.37 -20.54 6.83
N SER A 150 25.39 -20.88 7.61
CA SER A 150 25.37 -20.67 9.06
C SER A 150 26.79 -20.42 9.52
N LYS A 151 27.07 -19.20 9.94
CA LYS A 151 28.39 -18.78 10.43
C LYS A 151 28.23 -18.11 11.77
N ASN A 152 29.10 -18.45 12.71
CA ASN A 152 29.11 -17.83 14.02
C ASN A 152 29.48 -16.34 13.88
N VAL A 153 28.66 -15.46 14.43
CA VAL A 153 28.85 -14.00 14.35
C VAL A 153 30.12 -13.55 15.07
N PHE A 154 30.52 -14.25 16.14
CA PHE A 154 31.73 -13.95 16.93
C PHE A 154 33.04 -14.25 16.18
N ASP A 155 32.99 -15.12 15.16
CA ASP A 155 34.16 -15.42 14.33
C ASP A 155 34.49 -14.30 13.33
N THR A 156 33.72 -13.22 13.30
CA THR A 156 33.89 -12.10 12.35
C THR A 156 34.01 -12.60 10.91
N PRO A 157 33.06 -13.44 10.45
CA PRO A 157 33.19 -14.14 9.18
C PRO A 157 33.15 -13.17 7.98
N THR A 158 33.91 -13.52 6.95
CA THR A 158 33.74 -12.98 5.60
C THR A 158 32.87 -13.93 4.77
N MET A 159 31.81 -13.41 4.18
CA MET A 159 30.82 -14.14 3.39
C MET A 159 30.87 -13.67 1.93
N PRO A 160 31.20 -14.56 0.98
CA PRO A 160 31.14 -14.23 -0.43
C PRO A 160 29.68 -14.19 -0.89
N VAL A 161 29.29 -13.12 -1.58
CA VAL A 161 27.94 -12.95 -2.12
C VAL A 161 27.88 -13.31 -3.61
N SER A 162 26.72 -13.80 -4.05
CA SER A 162 26.51 -14.27 -5.43
C SER A 162 26.51 -13.14 -6.47
N GLN A 163 26.12 -11.91 -6.10
CA GLN A 163 26.00 -10.75 -6.98
C GLN A 163 26.76 -9.54 -6.44
N SER A 164 26.98 -8.52 -7.29
CA SER A 164 27.73 -7.34 -6.87
C SER A 164 26.87 -6.53 -5.90
N LEU A 165 27.44 -6.08 -4.78
CA LEU A 165 26.72 -5.23 -3.82
C LEU A 165 26.33 -3.88 -4.44
N ASN A 166 27.00 -3.45 -5.52
CA ASN A 166 26.65 -2.21 -6.25
C ASN A 166 25.29 -2.30 -6.94
N ASP A 167 24.74 -3.50 -7.11
CA ASP A 167 23.46 -3.72 -7.78
C ASP A 167 22.26 -3.51 -6.83
N PHE A 168 22.51 -3.23 -5.55
CA PHE A 168 21.50 -3.17 -4.49
C PHE A 168 21.56 -1.85 -3.71
N ASP A 169 20.40 -1.40 -3.26
CA ASP A 169 20.25 -0.19 -2.45
C ASP A 169 20.30 -0.52 -0.95
N TYR A 170 19.87 -1.73 -0.57
CA TYR A 170 19.92 -2.20 0.82
C TYR A 170 20.40 -3.65 0.91
N LEU A 171 20.91 -4.02 2.09
CA LEU A 171 21.15 -5.39 2.50
C LEU A 171 20.34 -5.74 3.75
N ASP A 172 19.67 -6.88 3.71
CA ASP A 172 19.06 -7.50 4.88
C ASP A 172 19.96 -8.66 5.34
N LEU A 173 20.48 -8.54 6.56
CA LEU A 173 21.29 -9.56 7.22
C LEU A 173 20.41 -10.28 8.24
N HIS A 174 20.24 -11.59 8.05
CA HIS A 174 19.41 -12.42 8.90
C HIS A 174 20.29 -13.11 9.93
N PHE A 175 20.09 -12.73 11.18
CA PHE A 175 20.77 -13.28 12.34
C PHE A 175 19.84 -14.20 13.12
N ARG A 176 20.44 -15.20 13.73
CA ARG A 176 19.84 -16.07 14.72
C ARG A 176 20.60 -15.90 16.02
N PHE A 177 19.91 -15.58 17.10
CA PHE A 177 20.51 -15.52 18.43
C PHE A 177 19.72 -16.47 19.33
N GLY A 178 20.26 -17.67 19.56
CA GLY A 178 19.52 -18.75 20.21
C GLY A 178 18.30 -19.18 19.40
N THR A 179 17.11 -18.95 19.94
CA THR A 179 15.83 -19.26 19.26
C THR A 179 15.27 -18.09 18.44
N GLU A 180 15.81 -16.88 18.63
CA GLU A 180 15.29 -15.68 18.00
C GLU A 180 15.88 -15.46 16.61
N ARG A 181 15.08 -14.87 15.72
CA ARG A 181 15.52 -14.43 14.39
C ARG A 181 15.38 -12.92 14.29
N VAL A 182 16.45 -12.26 13.89
CA VAL A 182 16.51 -10.81 13.77
C VAL A 182 17.01 -10.46 12.37
N VAL A 183 16.38 -9.49 11.73
CA VAL A 183 16.81 -8.97 10.43
C VAL A 183 17.36 -7.57 10.63
N GLY A 184 18.64 -7.38 10.35
CA GLY A 184 19.28 -6.07 10.31
C GLY A 184 19.35 -5.54 8.90
N ARG A 185 18.75 -4.38 8.64
CA ARG A 185 18.82 -3.70 7.35
C ARG A 185 19.93 -2.65 7.34
N VAL A 186 20.72 -2.65 6.27
CA VAL A 186 21.76 -1.65 6.02
C VAL A 186 21.52 -0.98 4.67
N SER A 187 21.57 0.34 4.63
CA SER A 187 21.59 1.09 3.37
C SER A 187 22.98 1.06 2.74
N LEU A 188 23.03 0.77 1.44
CA LEU A 188 24.23 0.88 0.60
C LEU A 188 24.31 2.23 -0.13
N GLU A 189 23.32 3.12 0.08
CA GLU A 189 23.31 4.47 -0.47
C GLU A 189 24.55 5.23 0.03
N GLY A 190 25.41 5.66 -0.89
CA GLY A 190 26.71 6.29 -0.59
C GLY A 190 27.94 5.42 -0.90
N GLY A 191 27.75 4.19 -1.37
CA GLY A 191 28.80 3.32 -1.89
C GLY A 191 29.36 2.31 -0.89
N ILE A 192 30.04 1.28 -1.42
CA ILE A 192 30.55 0.11 -0.68
C ILE A 192 31.79 0.45 0.19
N SER A 193 32.22 1.71 0.25
CA SER A 193 33.40 2.14 1.03
C SER A 193 33.14 2.32 2.53
N ASN A 194 31.91 2.11 3.00
CA ASN A 194 31.50 2.49 4.35
C ASN A 194 31.47 1.29 5.31
N PHE A 195 31.76 1.57 6.59
CA PHE A 195 31.45 0.67 7.69
C PHE A 195 30.00 0.94 8.09
N ALA A 196 29.21 -0.10 8.22
CA ALA A 196 27.87 -0.01 8.76
C ALA A 196 27.80 -0.70 10.12
N THR A 197 26.94 -0.21 10.99
CA THR A 197 26.71 -0.81 12.29
C THR A 197 25.24 -1.12 12.43
N ILE A 198 24.92 -2.34 12.82
CA ILE A 198 23.56 -2.76 13.15
C ILE A 198 23.48 -2.92 14.67
N THR A 199 22.66 -2.10 15.32
CA THR A 199 22.37 -2.24 16.75
C THR A 199 21.00 -2.91 16.93
N MET A 200 20.98 -3.96 17.74
CA MET A 200 19.80 -4.74 18.08
C MET A 200 19.65 -4.70 19.60
N MET A 201 18.44 -4.45 20.09
CA MET A 201 18.13 -4.47 21.51
C MET A 201 17.17 -5.61 21.80
N ASP A 202 17.44 -6.31 22.90
CA ASP A 202 16.77 -7.54 23.26
C ASP A 202 16.59 -7.60 24.79
N LYS A 203 15.60 -8.35 25.25
CA LYS A 203 15.27 -8.54 26.67
C LYS A 203 15.57 -9.97 27.07
N VAL A 204 16.52 -10.17 27.98
CA VAL A 204 16.92 -11.53 28.37
C VAL A 204 15.94 -12.17 29.35
N ALA A 205 15.75 -13.48 29.21
CA ALA A 205 14.91 -14.30 30.09
C ALA A 205 15.49 -14.50 31.51
N GLY A 206 16.71 -14.04 31.77
CA GLY A 206 17.42 -14.17 33.04
C GLY A 206 18.41 -15.35 33.04
N ASN A 207 19.47 -15.24 33.85
CA ASN A 207 20.51 -16.27 34.00
C ASN A 207 21.03 -16.33 35.43
N SER A 208 20.75 -17.44 36.12
CA SER A 208 21.15 -17.68 37.51
C SER A 208 22.65 -17.96 37.69
N GLY A 209 23.34 -18.45 36.66
CA GLY A 209 24.79 -18.67 36.69
C GLY A 209 25.60 -17.38 36.69
N TYR A 210 25.03 -16.29 36.17
CA TYR A 210 25.69 -14.98 36.06
C TYR A 210 24.97 -13.86 36.84
N GLY A 211 23.93 -14.18 37.62
CA GLY A 211 23.21 -13.19 38.43
C GLY A 211 22.45 -12.14 37.61
N ILE A 212 21.96 -12.53 36.42
CA ILE A 212 21.22 -11.65 35.52
C ILE A 212 19.74 -11.89 35.72
N ASP A 213 19.02 -10.84 36.13
CA ASP A 213 17.58 -10.93 36.34
C ASP A 213 16.81 -11.04 35.03
N ALA A 214 15.68 -11.74 35.09
CA ALA A 214 14.73 -11.79 34.00
C ALA A 214 14.27 -10.35 33.70
N GLY A 215 14.48 -9.94 32.45
CA GLY A 215 14.07 -8.64 31.95
C GLY A 215 15.14 -7.56 31.90
N ALA A 216 16.40 -7.89 32.17
CA ALA A 216 17.52 -7.03 31.80
C ALA A 216 17.56 -6.79 30.26
N ILE A 217 18.06 -5.63 29.85
CA ILE A 217 18.16 -5.27 28.43
C ILE A 217 19.58 -5.56 27.96
N VAL A 218 19.70 -6.32 26.88
CA VAL A 218 20.96 -6.53 26.17
C VAL A 218 20.92 -5.76 24.86
N ALA A 219 21.92 -4.91 24.63
CA ALA A 219 22.19 -4.35 23.31
C ALA A 219 23.31 -5.17 22.64
N LYS A 220 23.03 -5.67 21.44
CA LYS A 220 23.94 -6.40 20.55
C LYS A 220 24.25 -5.48 19.37
N GLU A 221 25.51 -5.23 19.11
CA GLU A 221 25.97 -4.39 18.01
C GLU A 221 26.86 -5.22 17.09
N VAL A 222 26.54 -5.20 15.79
CA VAL A 222 27.26 -5.92 14.74
C VAL A 222 27.82 -4.91 13.76
N GLY A 223 29.14 -4.84 13.68
CA GLY A 223 29.83 -4.09 12.64
C GLY A 223 29.85 -4.88 11.34
N VAL A 224 29.50 -4.23 10.25
CA VAL A 224 29.50 -4.78 8.89
C VAL A 224 30.46 -3.96 8.03
N GLN A 225 31.36 -4.68 7.37
CA GLN A 225 32.32 -4.16 6.40
C GLN A 225 32.07 -4.79 5.04
N TYR A 226 32.48 -4.06 4.01
CA TYR A 226 32.43 -4.54 2.64
C TYR A 226 33.83 -4.49 2.02
N PRO A 227 34.66 -5.54 2.20
CA PRO A 227 36.03 -5.55 1.70
C PRO A 227 36.13 -5.35 0.18
N ASN A 228 35.08 -5.74 -0.55
CA ASN A 228 34.86 -5.47 -1.96
C ASN A 228 33.36 -5.68 -2.27
N ASP A 229 32.99 -5.48 -3.53
CA ASP A 229 31.61 -5.61 -4.01
C ASP A 229 31.08 -7.05 -4.06
N LYS A 230 31.88 -8.05 -3.68
CA LYS A 230 31.50 -9.46 -3.66
C LYS A 230 31.62 -10.10 -2.28
N ASN A 231 31.92 -9.32 -1.25
CA ASN A 231 32.10 -9.85 0.10
C ASN A 231 31.46 -8.94 1.14
N VAL A 232 30.71 -9.57 2.05
CA VAL A 232 30.24 -8.94 3.28
C VAL A 232 31.05 -9.55 4.43
N LYS A 233 31.68 -8.71 5.24
CA LYS A 233 32.46 -9.14 6.40
C LYS A 233 31.81 -8.61 7.67
N LEU A 234 31.60 -9.48 8.65
CA LEU A 234 31.32 -9.01 10.00
C LEU A 234 32.63 -8.57 10.63
N ASP A 235 32.72 -7.31 11.02
CA ASP A 235 33.94 -6.71 11.55
C ASP A 235 34.10 -6.93 13.04
N HIS A 236 33.06 -6.60 13.79
CA HIS A 236 33.05 -6.71 15.23
C HIS A 236 31.66 -7.12 15.70
N PHE A 237 31.64 -7.72 16.88
CA PHE A 237 30.43 -7.98 17.62
C PHE A 237 30.64 -7.47 19.04
N ILE A 238 29.77 -6.56 19.45
CA ILE A 238 29.76 -6.01 20.80
C ILE A 238 28.44 -6.42 21.43
N TRP A 239 28.47 -6.86 22.67
CA TRP A 239 27.26 -7.00 23.46
C TRP A 239 27.43 -6.26 24.78
N SER A 240 26.35 -5.61 25.20
CA SER A 240 26.29 -4.87 26.44
C SER A 240 24.99 -5.17 27.17
N LEU A 241 25.06 -5.32 28.48
CA LEU A 241 23.91 -5.51 29.36
C LEU A 241 23.68 -4.22 30.15
N THR A 242 22.44 -3.73 30.16
CA THR A 242 22.00 -2.64 31.03
C THR A 242 20.79 -3.11 31.85
N GLY A 243 20.97 -3.26 33.17
CA GLY A 243 19.91 -3.72 34.08
C GLY A 243 20.39 -3.98 35.50
N MET A 244 19.54 -3.69 36.49
CA MET A 244 19.80 -3.91 37.91
C MET A 244 19.94 -5.41 38.21
N SER A 245 21.03 -5.79 38.85
CA SER A 245 21.20 -7.12 39.44
C SER A 245 20.57 -7.16 40.85
N GLY A 246 19.59 -8.02 41.04
CA GLY A 246 19.08 -8.45 42.33
C GLY A 246 20.14 -9.28 43.07
N GLY A 247 21.08 -8.61 43.72
CA GLY A 247 21.95 -9.19 44.74
C GLY A 247 23.31 -9.67 44.23
N SER A 248 24.37 -9.05 44.76
CA SER A 248 25.76 -9.52 44.76
C SER A 248 26.50 -9.50 43.41
N LEU A 249 26.52 -8.33 42.77
CA LEU A 249 27.61 -7.94 41.85
C LEU A 249 28.52 -6.85 42.46
N ASP A 250 28.42 -6.62 43.76
CA ASP A 250 29.44 -5.88 44.54
C ASP A 250 30.50 -6.89 44.99
N THR A 251 31.62 -6.99 44.28
CA THR A 251 32.73 -6.06 44.51
C THR A 251 33.08 -5.10 43.37
N VAL A 252 32.21 -4.84 42.39
CA VAL A 252 32.43 -3.70 41.47
C VAL A 252 31.10 -3.06 41.03
N SER A 253 30.78 -1.92 41.65
CA SER A 253 30.01 -0.74 41.17
C SER A 253 29.27 -0.89 39.83
N PRO A 254 28.00 -0.47 39.70
CA PRO A 254 27.07 -0.74 38.57
C PRO A 254 27.80 -0.98 37.25
N ALA A 255 28.16 -2.24 37.03
CA ALA A 255 29.09 -2.60 35.98
C ALA A 255 28.28 -2.73 34.69
N VAL A 256 28.42 -1.75 33.81
CA VAL A 256 28.16 -1.95 32.39
C VAL A 256 29.08 -3.08 31.94
N PHE A 257 28.53 -4.28 31.78
CA PHE A 257 29.27 -5.39 31.18
C PHE A 257 29.41 -5.10 29.69
N LEU A 258 30.62 -4.75 29.27
CA LEU A 258 31.01 -4.62 27.87
C LEU A 258 31.96 -5.77 27.56
N ALA A 259 31.50 -6.76 26.78
CA ALA A 259 32.43 -7.68 26.15
C ALA A 259 32.62 -7.27 24.69
N LEU A 260 33.87 -6.90 24.38
CA LEU A 260 34.31 -6.44 23.07
C LEU A 260 34.98 -7.61 22.34
N SER A 261 34.32 -8.18 21.33
CA SER A 261 34.96 -9.21 20.51
C SER A 261 35.85 -8.58 19.45
N SER A 262 37.12 -8.35 19.78
CA SER A 262 38.19 -8.07 18.80
C SER A 262 39.50 -8.81 19.11
N THR A 263 39.52 -9.69 20.10
CA THR A 263 40.73 -10.45 20.49
C THR A 263 40.41 -11.91 20.81
N ALA A 264 41.40 -12.80 20.60
CA ALA A 264 41.26 -14.25 20.88
C ALA A 264 40.88 -14.58 22.35
N LYS A 265 41.07 -13.63 23.29
CA LYS A 265 40.67 -13.78 24.70
C LYS A 265 39.18 -13.54 24.93
N THR A 266 38.53 -12.65 24.17
CA THR A 266 37.07 -12.44 24.26
C THR A 266 36.27 -13.58 23.62
N LYS A 267 36.83 -14.26 22.61
CA LYS A 267 36.26 -15.50 22.05
C LYS A 267 36.13 -16.63 23.07
N ASN A 268 37.18 -16.89 23.85
CA ASN A 268 37.13 -17.91 24.91
C ASN A 268 36.12 -17.57 26.01
N TYR A 269 35.89 -16.28 26.27
CA TYR A 269 34.89 -15.82 27.24
C TYR A 269 33.46 -15.96 26.67
N SER A 270 33.22 -15.62 25.40
CA SER A 270 31.88 -15.76 24.78
C SER A 270 31.47 -17.21 24.54
N ASP A 271 32.40 -18.10 24.19
CA ASP A 271 32.10 -19.52 23.95
C ASP A 271 31.79 -20.30 25.25
N THR A 272 32.29 -19.83 26.40
CA THR A 272 32.11 -20.47 27.71
C THR A 272 31.10 -19.77 28.63
N GLN A 273 30.79 -18.49 28.38
CA GLN A 273 29.89 -17.68 29.18
C GLN A 273 28.63 -17.21 28.45
N ASP A 274 28.12 -18.03 27.53
CA ASP A 274 26.83 -17.82 26.88
C ASP A 274 25.77 -17.59 27.97
N VAL A 275 25.33 -16.34 28.06
CA VAL A 275 24.33 -15.91 29.02
C VAL A 275 23.00 -16.39 28.50
N ALA A 276 22.63 -17.56 29.02
CA ALA A 276 21.53 -18.43 28.63
C ALA A 276 22.01 -19.44 27.59
N ALA A 277 21.39 -20.61 27.56
CA ALA A 277 21.72 -21.71 26.67
C ALA A 277 21.40 -21.40 25.17
N ASP A 278 21.53 -20.14 24.75
CA ASP A 278 21.24 -19.58 23.43
C ASP A 278 22.37 -19.87 22.45
N ARG A 279 22.64 -21.16 22.24
CA ARG A 279 23.35 -21.60 21.04
C ARG A 279 22.32 -21.91 19.96
N PRO A 280 22.47 -21.37 18.72
CA PRO A 280 23.62 -20.65 18.17
C PRO A 280 23.38 -19.14 17.87
N HIS A 281 24.44 -18.33 17.98
CA HIS A 281 24.50 -16.95 17.47
C HIS A 281 25.10 -16.93 16.06
N THR A 282 24.26 -17.03 15.03
CA THR A 282 24.68 -17.19 13.64
C THR A 282 24.14 -16.12 12.72
N ILE A 283 24.89 -15.81 11.66
CA ILE A 283 24.31 -15.22 10.45
C ILE A 283 23.91 -16.36 9.52
N ASP A 284 22.66 -16.34 9.08
CA ASP A 284 22.06 -17.42 8.31
C ASP A 284 21.83 -17.04 6.84
N LYS A 285 21.60 -15.75 6.57
CA LYS A 285 21.26 -15.27 5.23
C LYS A 285 21.65 -13.81 5.02
N ILE A 286 21.99 -13.46 3.78
CA ILE A 286 22.12 -12.08 3.31
C ILE A 286 21.24 -11.93 2.07
N GLU A 287 20.39 -10.92 2.07
CA GLU A 287 19.54 -10.57 0.94
C GLU A 287 19.87 -9.15 0.45
N GLY A 288 19.95 -8.97 -0.86
CA GLY A 288 20.07 -7.66 -1.50
C GLY A 288 18.70 -7.17 -1.92
N ILE A 289 18.43 -5.88 -1.68
CA ILE A 289 17.17 -5.23 -2.05
C ILE A 289 17.46 -4.13 -3.04
N ILE A 290 16.76 -4.18 -4.17
CA ILE A 290 16.73 -3.11 -5.16
C ILE A 290 15.43 -2.34 -4.96
N SER A 291 15.54 -1.03 -4.72
CA SER A 291 14.45 -0.08 -4.56
C SER A 291 14.57 0.99 -5.64
N ARG A 292 13.92 0.80 -6.79
CA ARG A 292 13.92 1.80 -7.88
C ARG A 292 12.68 2.69 -7.81
N ASP A 293 12.89 3.99 -8.04
CA ASP A 293 11.82 4.96 -8.23
C ASP A 293 10.92 4.56 -9.41
N THR A 294 9.61 4.57 -9.18
CA THR A 294 8.64 4.05 -10.14
C THR A 294 8.10 5.09 -11.12
N GLY A 295 8.41 6.39 -10.98
CA GLY A 295 7.91 7.46 -11.87
C GLY A 295 6.37 7.59 -11.88
N SER A 296 5.82 8.62 -12.54
CA SER A 296 4.35 8.85 -12.59
C SER A 296 3.62 7.84 -13.49
N CYS A 297 2.45 7.36 -13.05
CA CYS A 297 1.48 6.63 -13.88
C CYS A 297 0.34 7.52 -14.42
N ILE A 298 0.32 8.78 -14.01
CA ILE A 298 -0.65 9.78 -14.47
C ILE A 298 0.05 10.58 -15.56
N GLY A 299 -0.56 10.65 -16.74
CA GLY A 299 -0.08 11.45 -17.88
C GLY A 299 0.12 12.91 -17.46
N GLY A 300 1.18 13.52 -17.98
CA GLY A 300 1.38 14.97 -17.92
C GLY A 300 0.99 15.62 -19.25
#